data_AF-I7L9X0-F1
#
_entry.id   AF-I7L9X0-F1
#
_cell.length_a   1.000
_cell.length_b   1.000
_cell.length_c   1.000
_cell.angle_alpha   90.00
_cell.angle_beta   90.00
_cell.angle_gamma   90.00
#
_symmetry.space_group_name_H-M   'P 1'
#
loop_
_entity.id
_entity.type
_entity.pdbx_description
1 polymer ?
#
loop_
_entity_poly.entity_id
_entity_poly.type
_entity_poly.pdbx_seq_one_letter_code
_entity_poly.pdbx_strand_id
1 'polypeptide(L)' 'MKKPSIRVIDYVVLVQSNVMTIEDVPSDIQGKVAEWLSFFVDGKKENNSETARGGLNAQNN' A
#
# COMPACT_ATOMS: atom_id res chain seq x y z
N MET A 1 -8.54 11.12 -0.69
CA MET A 1 -7.31 11.56 -1.39
C MET A 1 -7.65 12.46 -2.57
N LYS A 2 -6.98 13.62 -2.69
CA LYS A 2 -6.98 14.42 -3.94
C LYS A 2 -5.93 13.85 -4.89
N LYS A 3 -6.14 13.96 -6.21
CA LYS A 3 -5.16 13.51 -7.22
C LYS A 3 -3.75 14.03 -6.88
N PRO A 4 -2.71 13.18 -6.90
CA PRO A 4 -1.36 13.62 -6.58
C PRO A 4 -0.82 14.49 -7.72
N SER A 5 0.11 15.38 -7.39
CA SER A 5 0.90 16.05 -8.42
C SER A 5 1.91 15.06 -9.01
N ILE A 6 2.38 15.35 -10.24
CA ILE A 6 3.41 14.53 -10.90
C ILE A 6 4.64 14.38 -10.00
N ARG A 7 5.08 15.49 -9.38
CA ARG A 7 6.18 15.48 -8.41
C ARG A 7 5.98 14.46 -7.29
N VAL A 8 4.79 14.38 -6.69
CA VAL A 8 4.52 13.38 -5.63
C VAL A 8 4.62 11.96 -6.17
N ILE A 9 4.10 11.70 -7.37
CA ILE A 9 4.18 10.37 -8.02
C ILE A 9 5.63 9.97 -8.31
N ASP A 10 6.46 10.88 -8.81
CA ASP A 10 7.87 10.57 -9.10
C ASP A 10 8.58 10.06 -7.84
N TYR A 11 8.42 10.74 -6.71
CA TYR A 11 9.00 10.30 -5.43
C TYR A 11 8.40 8.99 -4.92
N VAL A 12 7.10 8.77 -5.07
CA VAL A 12 6.47 7.47 -4.73
C VAL A 12 7.12 6.33 -5.52
N VAL A 13 7.33 6.52 -6.83
CA VAL A 13 7.96 5.51 -7.70
C VAL A 13 9.42 5.26 -7.29
N LEU A 14 10.19 6.32 -6.99
CA LEU A 14 11.58 6.19 -6.55
C LEU A 14 11.69 5.42 -5.23
N VAL A 15 10.80 5.69 -4.28
CA VAL A 15 10.74 4.98 -2.99
C VAL A 15 10.33 3.52 -3.18
N GLN A 16 9.28 3.25 -3.96
CA GLN A 16 8.84 1.87 -4.25
C GLN A 16 9.88 1.06 -5.02
N SER A 17 10.70 1.72 -5.82
CA SER A 17 11.80 1.09 -6.58
C SER A 17 13.08 0.92 -5.76
N ASN A 18 13.06 1.27 -4.47
CA ASN A 18 14.22 1.25 -3.56
C ASN A 18 15.42 2.07 -4.08
N VAL A 19 15.18 3.08 -4.93
CA VAL A 19 16.21 4.02 -5.39
C VAL A 19 16.55 5.01 -4.28
N MET A 20 15.57 5.33 -3.43
CA MET A 20 15.72 6.17 -2.25
C MET A 20 14.73 5.75 -1.15
N THR A 21 14.91 6.31 0.03
CA THR A 21 14.00 6.13 1.18
C THR A 21 13.05 7.32 1.33
N ILE A 22 12.03 7.17 2.18
CA ILE A 22 11.10 8.26 2.49
C ILE A 22 11.78 9.46 3.17
N GLU A 23 12.95 9.26 3.77
CA GLU A 23 13.74 10.32 4.43
C GLU A 23 14.44 11.23 3.42
N ASP A 24 14.69 10.73 2.21
CA ASP A 24 15.32 11.48 1.12
C ASP A 24 14.32 12.38 0.35
N VAL A 25 13.03 12.25 0.67
CA VAL A 25 11.97 13.04 0.04
C VAL A 25 11.94 14.46 0.63
N PRO A 26 11.84 15.51 -0.20
CA PRO A 26 11.70 16.88 0.28
C PRO A 26 10.56 17.04 1.31
N SER A 27 10.86 17.72 2.41
CA SER A 27 9.98 17.83 3.58
C SER A 27 8.62 18.47 3.26
N ASP A 28 8.54 19.31 2.23
CA ASP A 28 7.31 19.97 1.76
C ASP A 28 6.29 18.97 1.16
N ILE A 29 6.75 17.82 0.67
CA ILE A 29 5.90 16.79 0.04
C ILE A 29 5.95 15.43 0.74
N GLN A 30 6.85 15.24 1.71
CA GLN A 30 7.06 13.97 2.40
C GLN A 30 5.77 13.37 2.98
N GLY A 31 4.93 14.19 3.63
CA GLY A 31 3.65 13.73 4.18
C GLY A 31 2.67 13.23 3.12
N LYS A 32 2.65 13.86 1.93
CA LYS A 32 1.81 13.38 0.82
C LYS A 32 2.36 12.09 0.23
N VAL A 33 3.68 11.98 0.06
CA VAL A 33 4.32 10.75 -0.43
C VAL A 33 4.02 9.58 0.52
N ALA A 34 4.10 9.79 1.84
CA ALA A 34 3.77 8.78 2.84
C ALA A 34 2.29 8.32 2.77
N GLU A 35 1.35 9.27 2.61
CA GLU A 35 -0.08 8.95 2.45
C GLU A 35 -0.31 8.04 1.23
N TRP A 36 0.31 8.38 0.09
CA TRP A 36 0.22 7.60 -1.15
C TRP A 36 0.91 6.24 -1.05
N LEU A 37 2.07 6.15 -0.41
CA LEU A 37 2.74 4.88 -0.14
C LEU A 37 1.84 3.95 0.68
N SER A 38 1.20 4.46 1.75
CA SER A 38 0.24 3.68 2.54
C SER A 38 -0.92 3.20 1.68
N PHE A 39 -1.50 4.06 0.84
CA PHE A 39 -2.58 3.67 -0.06
C PHE A 39 -2.19 2.53 -1.02
N PHE A 40 -0.97 2.53 -1.55
CA PHE A 40 -0.51 1.43 -2.42
C PHE A 40 -0.15 0.15 -1.65
N VAL A 41 0.26 0.26 -0.39
CA VAL A 41 0.50 -0.90 0.50
C VAL A 41 -0.84 -1.51 0.95
N ASP A 42 -1.77 -0.67 1.40
CA ASP A 42 -3.10 -1.07 1.87
C ASP A 42 -4.02 -1.48 0.70
N GLY A 43 -3.82 -0.92 -0.49
CA GLY A 43 -4.50 -1.33 -1.72
C GLY A 43 -4.13 -2.75 -2.18
N LYS A 44 -3.08 -3.37 -1.62
CA LYS A 44 -2.81 -4.81 -1.77
C LYS A 44 -3.60 -5.69 -0.80
N LYS A 45 -4.47 -5.12 0.05
CA LYS A 45 -5.32 -5.85 1.02
C LYS A 45 -6.79 -5.98 0.62
N GLU A 46 -7.14 -5.79 -0.65
CA GLU A 46 -8.49 -6.11 -1.13
C GLU A 46 -8.48 -7.02 -2.36
N ASN A 47 -8.02 -8.26 -2.13
CA ASN A 47 -8.65 -9.47 -2.68
C ASN A 47 -8.16 -10.73 -1.94
N ASN A 48 -8.31 -10.77 -0.62
CA ASN A 48 -8.62 -12.06 0.02
C ASN A 48 -10.05 -12.02 0.55
N SER A 49 -11.01 -12.03 -0.38
CA SER A 49 -12.27 -12.74 -0.17
C SER A 49 -11.98 -14.24 -0.14
N GLU A 50 -11.16 -14.69 0.79
CA GLU A 50 -11.13 -16.10 1.15
C GLU A 50 -12.04 -16.22 2.35
N THR A 51 -13.25 -16.66 2.03
CA THR A 51 -14.07 -17.50 2.86
C THR A 51 -13.14 -18.54 3.54
N ALA A 52 -12.53 -18.17 4.64
CA ALA A 52 -11.83 -19.09 5.53
C ALA A 52 -12.89 -19.89 6.27
N ARG A 53 -13.38 -20.90 5.55
CA ARG A 53 -13.96 -22.18 5.97
C ARG A 53 -13.85 -22.41 7.49
N GLY A 54 -14.81 -21.89 8.24
CA GLY A 54 -15.10 -22.37 9.58
C GLY A 54 -15.94 -23.63 9.48
N GLY A 55 -15.36 -24.77 9.85
CA GLY A 55 -16.08 -26.02 10.10
C GLY A 55 -15.92 -27.06 8.99
N LEU A 56 -14.93 -27.93 9.17
CA LEU A 56 -14.79 -29.18 8.45
C LEU A 56 -16.02 -30.08 8.63
N ASN A 57 -16.26 -30.87 7.60
CA ASN A 57 -17.28 -31.91 7.50
C ASN A 57 -17.42 -32.80 8.74
N ALA A 58 -18.65 -33.28 8.91
CA ALA A 58 -18.98 -34.51 9.58
C ALA A 58 -17.97 -35.64 9.27
N GLN A 59 -17.40 -36.23 10.32
CA GLN A 59 -16.85 -37.58 10.30
C GLN A 59 -17.45 -38.36 11.46
N ASN A 60 -18.43 -39.17 11.09
CA ASN A 60 -18.77 -40.50 11.59
C ASN A 60 -17.85 -41.06 12.69
N ASN A 61 -18.40 -41.28 13.89
CA ASN A 61 -18.37 -42.58 14.58
C ASN A 61 -19.50 -42.62 15.62
#